data_AF-A0A401H7G7-F1
#
_entry.id   AF-A0A401H7G7-F1
#
_cell.length_a   1.000
_cell.length_b   1.000
_cell.length_c   1.000
_cell.angle_alpha   90.00
_cell.angle_beta   90.00
_cell.angle_gamma   90.00
#
_symmetry.space_group_name_H-M   'P 1'
#
loop_
_entity.id
_entity.type
_entity.pdbx_description
1 polymer ?
#
loop_
_entity_poly.entity_id
_entity_poly.type
_entity_poly.pdbx_seq_one_letter_code
_entity_poly.pdbx_strand_id
1 'polypeptide(L)'
;MSSSSNVDPVSQAFKEVLEEIYWQESLEEAEKRLEEFIASMDEDLRELLLEKRREYCSNPEAVVSILSLEALLSSEDLKDVEQEYKQAMIAKAMINAAFLIQCTPTWSELTPDEKAWVLAPLYKASYGIELALKGDAIDKLHLNHALEMLEIALARAEMLGLVEEMRDHIEMMAERLFEESGSPHSGQ
;
A
#
# COMPACT_ATOMS: atom_id res chain seq x y z
N MET A 1 24.40 -4.41 25.41
CA MET A 1 23.41 -3.72 26.26
C MET A 1 23.17 -2.36 25.61
N SER A 2 22.07 -2.04 24.95
CA SER A 2 20.84 -2.75 24.62
C SER A 2 20.40 -2.11 23.29
N SER A 3 20.31 -2.89 22.21
CA SER A 3 19.74 -2.41 20.94
C SER A 3 18.23 -2.39 21.11
N SER A 4 17.70 -1.30 21.69
CA SER A 4 16.27 -1.02 21.63
C SER A 4 15.94 -0.74 20.17
N SER A 5 15.45 -1.74 19.45
CA SER A 5 14.74 -1.49 18.21
C SER A 5 13.52 -0.63 18.57
N ASN A 6 13.61 0.68 18.38
CA ASN A 6 12.44 1.56 18.38
C ASN A 6 11.64 1.22 17.13
N VAL A 7 10.89 0.12 17.19
CA VAL A 7 9.86 -0.16 16.19
C VAL A 7 8.76 0.86 16.46
N ASP A 8 8.46 1.66 15.44
CA ASP A 8 7.38 2.62 15.47
C ASP A 8 6.06 1.90 15.86
N PRO A 9 5.40 2.28 16.97
CA PRO A 9 4.17 1.64 17.43
C PRO A 9 3.07 1.62 16.37
N VAL A 10 3.02 2.66 15.53
CA VAL A 10 2.05 2.77 14.44
C VAL A 10 2.30 1.69 13.38
N SER A 11 3.56 1.54 12.96
CA SER A 11 3.98 0.51 11.99
C SER A 11 3.77 -0.90 12.54
N GLN A 12 4.01 -1.11 13.83
CA GLN A 12 3.81 -2.40 14.48
C GLN A 12 2.32 -2.78 14.53
N ALA A 13 1.46 -1.87 14.97
CA ALA A 13 0.01 -2.10 15.01
C ALA A 13 -0.55 -2.37 13.61
N PHE A 14 -0.10 -1.61 12.60
CA PHE A 14 -0.51 -1.86 11.21
C PHE A 14 -0.07 -3.24 10.73
N LYS A 15 1.18 -3.63 11.00
CA LYS A 15 1.71 -4.95 10.65
C LYS A 15 0.93 -6.09 11.32
N GLU A 16 0.52 -5.93 12.57
CA GLU A 16 -0.29 -6.93 13.29
C GLU A 16 -1.66 -7.13 12.63
N VAL A 17 -2.32 -6.05 12.22
CA VAL A 17 -3.58 -6.14 11.46
C VAL A 17 -3.35 -6.82 10.11
N LEU A 18 -2.31 -6.44 9.37
CA LEU A 18 -1.96 -7.07 8.09
C LEU A 18 -1.75 -8.58 8.24
N GLU A 19 -1.01 -9.00 9.26
CA GLU A 19 -0.74 -10.41 9.56
C GLU A 19 -2.03 -11.16 9.88
N GLU A 20 -2.89 -10.60 10.73
CA GLU A 20 -4.16 -11.22 11.11
C GLU A 20 -5.08 -11.41 9.90
N ILE A 21 -5.21 -10.40 9.05
CA ILE A 21 -6.03 -10.48 7.83
C ILE A 21 -5.41 -11.45 6.81
N TYR A 22 -4.07 -11.48 6.71
CA TYR A 22 -3.38 -12.38 5.79
C TYR A 22 -3.70 -13.85 6.05
N TRP A 23 -3.69 -14.27 7.32
CA TRP A 23 -3.84 -15.67 7.70
C TRP A 23 -5.29 -16.19 7.75
N GLN A 24 -6.30 -15.35 7.50
CA GLN A 24 -7.68 -15.84 7.34
C GLN A 24 -7.76 -16.78 6.13
N GLU A 25 -8.50 -17.88 6.25
CA GLU A 25 -8.48 -18.98 5.27
C GLU A 25 -9.12 -18.55 3.94
N SER A 26 -10.20 -17.78 4.01
CA SER A 26 -10.89 -17.24 2.85
C SER A 26 -10.82 -15.71 2.79
N LEU A 27 -11.10 -15.17 1.59
CA LEU A 27 -11.22 -13.73 1.42
C LEU A 27 -12.47 -13.20 2.13
N GLU A 28 -13.59 -13.93 2.15
CA GLU A 28 -14.78 -13.50 2.90
C GLU A 28 -14.54 -13.44 4.40
N GLU A 29 -13.75 -14.37 4.97
CA GLU A 29 -13.36 -14.31 6.38
C GLU A 29 -12.47 -13.11 6.67
N ALA A 30 -11.51 -12.82 5.78
CA ALA A 30 -10.66 -11.65 5.86
C ALA A 30 -11.47 -10.33 5.81
N GLU A 31 -12.44 -10.25 4.91
CA GLU A 31 -13.36 -9.11 4.78
C GLU A 31 -14.17 -8.92 6.07
N LYS A 32 -14.82 -9.97 6.55
CA LYS A 32 -15.61 -9.90 7.78
C LYS A 32 -14.75 -9.51 8.98
N ARG A 33 -13.56 -10.08 9.08
CA ARG A 33 -12.64 -9.78 10.19
C ARG A 33 -12.19 -8.32 10.14
N LEU A 34 -11.89 -7.82 8.94
CA LEU A 34 -11.49 -6.43 8.76
C LEU A 34 -12.66 -5.45 8.98
N GLU A 35 -13.88 -5.83 8.57
CA GLU A 35 -15.10 -5.07 8.88
C GLU A 35 -15.29 -4.94 10.39
N GLU A 36 -15.17 -6.05 11.13
CA GLU A 36 -15.22 -6.06 12.59
C GLU A 36 -14.16 -5.13 13.18
N PHE A 37 -12.93 -5.15 12.67
CA PHE A 37 -11.88 -4.23 13.08
C PHE A 37 -12.25 -2.78 12.83
N ILE A 38 -12.73 -2.44 11.63
CA ILE A 38 -13.11 -1.08 11.26
C ILE A 38 -14.27 -0.59 12.14
N ALA A 39 -15.23 -1.45 12.46
CA ALA A 39 -16.42 -1.12 13.23
C ALA A 39 -16.18 -1.07 14.76
N SER A 40 -15.28 -1.89 15.29
CA SER A 40 -15.04 -2.06 16.73
C SER A 40 -13.72 -1.46 17.23
N MET A 41 -12.98 -0.79 16.36
CA MET A 41 -11.68 -0.19 16.67
C MET A 41 -11.76 0.72 17.90
N ASP A 42 -10.93 0.46 18.90
CA ASP A 42 -10.72 1.42 19.98
C ASP A 42 -10.09 2.72 19.45
N GLU A 43 -10.23 3.79 20.22
CA GLU A 43 -9.82 5.14 19.78
C GLU A 43 -8.32 5.23 19.52
N ASP A 44 -7.49 4.51 20.30
CA ASP A 44 -6.03 4.52 20.18
C ASP A 44 -5.58 3.80 18.90
N LEU A 45 -6.08 2.59 18.63
CA LEU A 45 -5.78 1.84 17.40
C LEU A 45 -6.28 2.58 16.16
N ARG A 46 -7.45 3.24 16.27
CA ARG A 46 -7.98 4.08 15.20
C ARG A 46 -7.07 5.26 14.89
N GLU A 47 -6.57 5.95 15.91
CA GLU A 47 -5.62 7.05 15.72
C GLU A 47 -4.32 6.56 15.05
N LEU A 48 -3.80 5.40 15.47
CA LEU A 48 -2.61 4.78 14.85
C LEU A 48 -2.86 4.45 13.36
N LEU A 49 -3.97 3.80 13.01
CA LEU A 49 -4.25 3.47 11.60
C LEU A 49 -4.56 4.72 10.77
N LEU A 50 -5.17 5.75 11.36
CA LEU A 50 -5.34 7.05 10.71
C LEU A 50 -4.00 7.75 10.49
N GLU A 51 -3.03 7.61 11.40
CA GLU A 51 -1.68 8.11 11.22
C GLU A 51 -0.98 7.40 10.05
N LYS A 52 -1.07 6.07 9.94
CA LYS A 52 -0.59 5.36 8.72
C LYS A 52 -1.30 5.81 7.45
N ARG A 53 -2.62 6.00 7.49
CA ARG A 53 -3.34 6.57 6.35
C ARG A 53 -2.80 7.95 5.97
N ARG A 54 -2.54 8.82 6.95
CA ARG A 54 -1.95 10.15 6.71
C ARG A 54 -0.56 10.04 6.10
N GLU A 55 0.28 9.12 6.57
CA GLU A 55 1.58 8.85 5.96
C GLU A 55 1.41 8.52 4.47
N TYR A 56 0.55 7.58 4.10
CA TYR A 56 0.29 7.29 2.68
C TYR A 56 -0.19 8.52 1.90
N CYS A 57 -1.21 9.23 2.40
CA CYS A 57 -1.80 10.39 1.72
C CYS A 57 -0.90 11.64 1.69
N SER A 58 0.19 11.65 2.45
CA SER A 58 1.17 12.74 2.46
C SER A 58 2.52 12.31 1.92
N ASN A 59 2.66 11.07 1.43
CA ASN A 59 3.93 10.55 0.95
C ASN A 59 4.12 10.75 -0.56
N PRO A 60 4.81 11.82 -0.99
CA PRO A 60 5.17 12.01 -2.39
C PRO A 60 6.05 10.87 -2.95
N GLU A 61 6.77 10.14 -2.10
CA GLU A 61 7.61 9.02 -2.52
C GLU A 61 6.79 7.83 -3.02
N ALA A 62 5.50 7.69 -2.65
CA ALA A 62 4.64 6.67 -3.25
C ALA A 62 4.42 6.95 -4.75
N VAL A 63 4.20 8.22 -5.10
CA VAL A 63 4.07 8.70 -6.49
C VAL A 63 5.40 8.59 -7.23
N VAL A 64 6.50 9.03 -6.59
CA VAL A 64 7.86 8.90 -7.17
C VAL A 64 8.26 7.44 -7.33
N SER A 65 7.85 6.52 -6.44
CA SER A 65 8.15 5.09 -6.56
C SER A 65 7.44 4.44 -7.75
N ILE A 66 6.21 4.87 -8.07
CA ILE A 66 5.48 4.43 -9.26
C ILE A 66 6.17 4.95 -10.54
N LEU A 67 6.52 6.24 -10.58
CA LEU A 67 7.22 6.85 -11.72
C LEU A 67 8.66 6.32 -11.90
N SER A 68 9.36 6.08 -10.78
CA SER A 68 10.71 5.50 -10.76
C SER A 68 10.70 4.01 -11.12
N LEU A 69 9.55 3.33 -11.03
CA LEU A 69 9.39 1.95 -11.48
C LEU A 69 9.43 1.84 -13.00
N GLU A 70 8.84 2.78 -13.72
CA GLU A 70 8.98 2.87 -15.18
C GLU A 70 10.44 3.08 -15.57
N ALA A 71 11.18 3.91 -14.82
CA ALA A 71 12.61 4.13 -15.00
C ALA A 71 13.46 2.90 -14.63
N LEU A 72 13.12 2.19 -13.55
CA LEU A 72 13.77 0.94 -13.13
C LEU A 72 13.58 -0.15 -14.19
N LEU A 73 12.35 -0.37 -14.66
CA LEU A 73 12.01 -1.39 -15.66
C LEU A 73 12.62 -1.12 -17.04
N SER A 74 12.94 0.14 -17.34
CA SER A 74 13.63 0.54 -18.57
C SER A 74 15.15 0.61 -18.44
N SER A 75 15.71 0.46 -17.23
CA SER A 75 17.16 0.55 -17.00
C SER A 75 17.89 -0.74 -17.41
N GLU A 76 19.01 -0.58 -18.13
CA GLU A 76 19.90 -1.71 -18.48
C GLU A 76 20.57 -2.35 -17.24
N ASP A 77 20.61 -1.63 -16.11
CA ASP A 77 21.24 -2.03 -14.85
C ASP A 77 20.52 -3.22 -14.15
N LEU A 78 19.31 -3.57 -14.60
CA LEU A 78 18.56 -4.71 -14.08
C LEU A 78 18.78 -6.00 -14.89
N LYS A 79 19.63 -6.04 -15.93
CA LYS A 79 19.80 -7.24 -16.78
C LYS A 79 20.19 -8.51 -16.00
N ASP A 80 20.88 -8.36 -14.87
CA ASP A 80 21.35 -9.47 -14.03
C ASP A 80 20.46 -9.76 -12.80
N VAL A 81 19.38 -9.00 -12.60
CA VAL A 81 18.45 -9.20 -11.48
C VAL A 81 17.43 -10.28 -11.84
N GLU A 82 17.23 -11.25 -10.94
CA GLU A 82 16.24 -12.32 -11.07
C GLU A 82 14.84 -11.74 -11.31
N GLN A 83 14.11 -12.30 -12.28
CA GLN A 83 12.86 -11.73 -12.77
C GLN A 83 11.79 -11.64 -11.68
N GLU A 84 11.79 -12.60 -10.76
CA GLU A 84 10.92 -12.68 -9.60
C GLU A 84 11.18 -11.53 -8.61
N TYR A 85 12.44 -11.12 -8.43
CA TYR A 85 12.76 -9.97 -7.60
C TYR A 85 12.21 -8.68 -8.22
N LYS A 86 12.33 -8.52 -9.54
CA LYS A 86 11.72 -7.39 -10.25
C LYS A 86 10.21 -7.37 -10.07
N GLN A 87 9.55 -8.52 -10.26
CA GLN A 87 8.11 -8.65 -10.05
C GLN A 87 7.70 -8.29 -8.61
N ALA A 88 8.44 -8.76 -7.61
CA ALA A 88 8.18 -8.42 -6.22
C ALA A 88 8.31 -6.91 -5.94
N MET A 89 9.32 -6.24 -6.53
CA MET A 89 9.50 -4.80 -6.38
C MET A 89 8.41 -3.98 -7.08
N ILE A 90 7.96 -4.41 -8.27
CA ILE A 90 6.81 -3.81 -8.97
C ILE A 90 5.56 -3.97 -8.09
N ALA A 91 5.27 -5.20 -7.65
CA ALA A 91 4.10 -5.50 -6.83
C ALA A 91 4.09 -4.67 -5.55
N LYS A 92 5.23 -4.56 -4.86
CA LYS A 92 5.39 -3.74 -3.65
C LYS A 92 4.96 -2.29 -3.87
N ALA A 93 5.42 -1.67 -4.96
CA ALA A 93 5.06 -0.28 -5.21
C ALA A 93 3.62 -0.13 -5.69
N MET A 94 3.10 -1.08 -6.48
CA MET A 94 1.69 -1.07 -6.88
C MET A 94 0.77 -1.21 -5.66
N ILE A 95 1.14 -2.01 -4.66
CA ILE A 95 0.43 -2.10 -3.37
C ILE A 95 0.49 -0.75 -2.64
N ASN A 96 1.67 -0.13 -2.56
CA ASN A 96 1.82 1.19 -1.93
C ASN A 96 0.97 2.25 -2.66
N ALA A 97 0.91 2.20 -3.99
CA ALA A 97 0.05 3.04 -4.81
C ALA A 97 -1.42 2.78 -4.51
N ALA A 98 -1.82 1.51 -4.46
CA ALA A 98 -3.20 1.11 -4.20
C ALA A 98 -3.67 1.56 -2.80
N PHE A 99 -2.80 1.71 -1.81
CA PHE A 99 -3.19 2.30 -0.53
C PHE A 99 -3.65 3.77 -0.63
N LEU A 100 -3.30 4.48 -1.70
CA LEU A 100 -3.76 5.85 -1.97
C LEU A 100 -5.25 5.93 -2.32
N ILE A 101 -5.94 4.82 -2.61
CA ILE A 101 -7.40 4.81 -2.70
C ILE A 101 -8.05 5.33 -1.41
N GLN A 102 -7.36 5.22 -0.27
CA GLN A 102 -7.83 5.75 1.00
C GLN A 102 -7.76 7.28 1.09
N CYS A 103 -7.11 7.94 0.14
CA CYS A 103 -6.94 9.39 0.09
C CYS A 103 -8.02 10.06 -0.76
N THR A 104 -8.86 9.27 -1.44
CA THR A 104 -9.87 9.80 -2.35
C THR A 104 -11.10 10.32 -1.59
N PRO A 105 -11.85 11.26 -2.18
CA PRO A 105 -13.08 11.77 -1.57
C PRO A 105 -14.10 10.65 -1.30
N THR A 106 -14.33 9.79 -2.29
CA THR A 106 -15.32 8.70 -2.20
C THR A 106 -15.03 7.75 -1.04
N TRP A 107 -13.75 7.50 -0.73
CA TRP A 107 -13.35 6.67 0.41
C TRP A 107 -14.00 7.07 1.74
N SER A 108 -14.19 8.38 1.95
CA SER A 108 -14.74 8.90 3.21
C SER A 108 -16.23 8.60 3.36
N GLU A 109 -16.93 8.34 2.26
CA GLU A 109 -18.37 8.07 2.21
C GLU A 109 -18.70 6.58 2.31
N LEU A 110 -17.71 5.70 2.04
CA LEU A 110 -17.89 4.25 2.08
C LEU A 110 -18.25 3.72 3.47
N THR A 111 -19.11 2.71 3.52
CA THR A 111 -19.42 1.98 4.75
C THR A 111 -18.25 1.10 5.21
N PRO A 112 -18.24 0.63 6.47
CA PRO A 112 -17.19 -0.28 6.95
C PRO A 112 -17.03 -1.55 6.10
N ASP A 113 -18.12 -2.14 5.62
CA ASP A 113 -18.10 -3.34 4.77
C ASP A 113 -17.53 -3.05 3.38
N GLU A 114 -17.88 -1.92 2.75
CA GLU A 114 -17.28 -1.50 1.48
C GLU A 114 -15.77 -1.25 1.63
N LYS A 115 -15.35 -0.61 2.73
CA LYS A 115 -13.93 -0.42 3.03
C LYS A 115 -13.20 -1.73 3.23
N ALA A 116 -13.78 -2.66 4.00
CA ALA A 116 -13.20 -3.98 4.23
C ALA A 116 -13.12 -4.82 2.94
N TRP A 117 -14.14 -4.74 2.09
CA TRP A 117 -14.20 -5.41 0.81
C TRP A 117 -13.04 -5.01 -0.11
N VAL A 118 -12.62 -3.75 -0.08
CA VAL A 118 -11.45 -3.30 -0.85
C VAL A 118 -10.13 -3.57 -0.11
N LEU A 119 -10.08 -3.34 1.20
CA LEU A 119 -8.82 -3.41 1.96
C LEU A 119 -8.38 -4.84 2.32
N ALA A 120 -9.29 -5.79 2.52
CA ALA A 120 -8.91 -7.15 2.89
C ALA A 120 -7.99 -7.81 1.84
N PRO A 121 -8.30 -7.79 0.53
CA PRO A 121 -7.35 -8.29 -0.46
C PRO A 121 -6.08 -7.42 -0.52
N LEU A 122 -6.18 -6.10 -0.37
CA LEU A 122 -4.98 -5.24 -0.37
C LEU A 122 -4.04 -5.51 0.83
N TYR A 123 -4.59 -5.81 2.00
CA TYR A 123 -3.84 -6.16 3.21
C TYR A 123 -3.17 -7.53 3.06
N LYS A 124 -3.90 -8.52 2.50
CA LYS A 124 -3.33 -9.81 2.10
C LYS A 124 -2.19 -9.63 1.09
N ALA A 125 -2.35 -8.76 0.10
CA ALA A 125 -1.29 -8.44 -0.87
C ALA A 125 -0.06 -7.84 -0.20
N SER A 126 -0.26 -6.84 0.67
CA SER A 126 0.82 -6.15 1.37
C SER A 126 1.64 -7.10 2.24
N TYR A 127 1.01 -7.91 3.09
CA TYR A 127 1.73 -8.87 3.92
C TYR A 127 2.35 -10.00 3.10
N GLY A 128 1.67 -10.46 2.04
CA GLY A 128 2.21 -11.46 1.11
C GLY A 128 3.51 -11.02 0.46
N ILE A 129 3.62 -9.76 0.05
CA ILE A 129 4.88 -9.21 -0.47
C ILE A 129 5.97 -9.12 0.60
N GLU A 130 5.64 -8.77 1.85
CA GLU A 130 6.63 -8.83 2.94
C GLU A 130 7.18 -10.25 3.12
N LEU A 131 6.31 -11.26 3.12
CA LEU A 131 6.73 -12.65 3.24
C LEU A 131 7.57 -13.11 2.04
N ALA A 132 7.17 -12.73 0.83
CA ALA A 132 7.91 -13.03 -0.40
C ALA A 132 9.35 -12.50 -0.39
N LEU A 133 9.58 -11.37 0.29
CA LEU A 133 10.87 -10.66 0.36
C LEU A 133 11.68 -10.97 1.63
N LYS A 134 11.20 -11.83 2.54
CA LYS A 134 11.81 -12.03 3.87
C LYS A 134 13.09 -12.87 3.87
N GLY A 135 13.32 -13.68 2.83
CA GLY A 135 14.45 -14.62 2.73
C GLY A 135 15.50 -14.23 1.69
N ASP A 136 16.51 -15.09 1.53
CA ASP A 136 17.60 -14.90 0.55
C ASP A 136 17.14 -15.07 -0.91
N ALA A 137 16.00 -15.72 -1.11
CA ALA A 137 15.35 -15.92 -2.41
C ALA A 137 13.87 -15.54 -2.31
N ILE A 138 13.27 -15.19 -3.45
CA ILE A 138 11.86 -14.82 -3.52
C ILE A 138 10.97 -16.03 -3.30
N ASP A 139 10.08 -15.96 -2.30
CA ASP A 139 9.03 -16.96 -2.13
C ASP A 139 7.91 -16.74 -3.16
N LYS A 140 7.89 -17.60 -4.19
CA LYS A 140 6.93 -17.51 -5.30
C LYS A 140 5.49 -17.77 -4.87
N LEU A 141 5.26 -18.54 -3.80
CA LEU A 141 3.91 -18.79 -3.31
C LEU A 141 3.29 -17.49 -2.78
N HIS A 142 4.03 -16.80 -1.92
CA HIS A 142 3.60 -15.53 -1.35
C HIS A 142 3.53 -14.41 -2.38
N LEU A 143 4.48 -14.37 -3.33
CA LEU A 143 4.45 -13.41 -4.44
C LEU A 143 3.21 -13.58 -5.33
N ASN A 144 2.93 -14.82 -5.77
CA ASN A 144 1.77 -15.08 -6.63
C ASN A 144 0.45 -14.76 -5.93
N HIS A 145 0.33 -15.15 -4.65
CA HIS A 145 -0.85 -14.81 -3.86
C HIS A 145 -1.00 -13.29 -3.71
N ALA A 146 0.09 -12.56 -3.47
CA ALA A 146 0.02 -11.11 -3.34
C ALA A 146 -0.41 -10.41 -4.64
N LEU A 147 0.05 -10.89 -5.79
CA LEU A 147 -0.36 -10.38 -7.11
C LEU A 147 -1.85 -10.62 -7.35
N GLU A 148 -2.34 -11.83 -7.09
CA GLU A 148 -3.77 -12.17 -7.21
C GLU A 148 -4.64 -11.27 -6.32
N MET A 149 -4.24 -11.08 -5.06
CA MET A 149 -4.99 -10.24 -4.13
C MET A 149 -4.93 -8.75 -4.52
N LEU A 150 -3.80 -8.27 -5.05
CA LEU A 150 -3.69 -6.92 -5.58
C LEU A 150 -4.64 -6.69 -6.77
N GLU A 151 -4.70 -7.65 -7.71
CA GLU A 151 -5.63 -7.58 -8.85
C GLU A 151 -7.09 -7.51 -8.38
N ILE A 152 -7.47 -8.34 -7.40
CA ILE A 152 -8.81 -8.31 -6.80
C ILE A 152 -9.07 -6.96 -6.14
N ALA A 153 -8.14 -6.44 -5.34
CA ALA A 153 -8.30 -5.16 -4.66
C ALA A 153 -8.52 -4.00 -5.64
N LEU A 154 -7.72 -3.95 -6.71
CA LEU A 154 -7.83 -2.91 -7.74
C LEU A 154 -9.13 -3.01 -8.53
N ALA A 155 -9.56 -4.23 -8.90
CA ALA A 155 -10.84 -4.42 -9.58
C ALA A 155 -12.03 -3.96 -8.72
N ARG A 156 -11.99 -4.24 -7.41
CA ARG A 156 -13.00 -3.79 -6.46
C ARG A 156 -12.98 -2.27 -6.26
N ALA A 157 -11.79 -1.69 -6.15
CA ALA A 157 -11.62 -0.24 -6.09
C ALA A 157 -12.16 0.46 -7.34
N GLU A 158 -11.95 -0.13 -8.53
CA GLU A 158 -12.49 0.38 -9.80
C GLU A 158 -14.02 0.34 -9.83
N MET A 159 -14.63 -0.73 -9.33
CA MET A 159 -16.11 -0.82 -9.22
C MET A 159 -16.72 0.28 -8.34
N LEU A 160 -15.95 0.80 -7.38
CA LEU A 160 -16.36 1.91 -6.51
C LEU A 160 -15.89 3.29 -7.02
N GLY A 161 -15.27 3.36 -8.21
CA GLY A 161 -14.74 4.61 -8.78
C GLY A 161 -13.46 5.14 -8.12
N LEU A 162 -12.87 4.41 -7.17
CA LEU A 162 -11.72 4.86 -6.39
C LEU A 162 -10.43 4.93 -7.22
N VAL A 163 -10.30 4.09 -8.26
CA VAL A 163 -9.07 4.03 -9.07
C VAL A 163 -8.88 5.29 -9.91
N GLU A 164 -9.95 5.87 -10.43
CA GLU A 164 -9.89 7.13 -11.19
C GLU A 164 -9.49 8.29 -10.25
N GLU A 165 -10.15 8.41 -9.10
CA GLU A 165 -9.80 9.43 -8.11
C GLU A 165 -8.38 9.25 -7.54
N MET A 166 -7.91 8.02 -7.40
CA MET A 166 -6.54 7.73 -6.98
C MET A 166 -5.53 8.22 -8.02
N ARG A 167 -5.81 8.08 -9.32
CA ARG A 167 -4.95 8.61 -10.39
C ARG A 167 -4.89 10.13 -10.34
N ASP A 168 -6.04 10.79 -10.22
CA ASP A 168 -6.11 12.26 -10.08
C ASP A 168 -5.31 12.73 -8.85
N HIS A 169 -5.40 11.99 -7.74
CA HIS A 169 -4.64 12.29 -6.54
C HIS A 169 -3.12 12.17 -6.76
N ILE A 170 -2.69 11.11 -7.44
CA ILE A 170 -1.28 10.88 -7.82
C ILE A 170 -0.78 12.00 -8.74
N GLU A 171 -1.56 12.40 -9.75
CA GLU A 171 -1.22 13.48 -10.67
C GLU A 171 -1.08 14.82 -9.96
N MET A 172 -2.05 15.18 -9.11
CA MET A 172 -1.98 16.40 -8.29
C MET A 172 -0.76 16.41 -7.37
N MET A 173 -0.43 15.28 -6.75
CA MET A 173 0.77 15.16 -5.91
C MET A 173 2.06 15.29 -6.73
N ALA A 174 2.11 14.70 -7.92
CA ALA A 174 3.25 14.82 -8.83
C ALA A 174 3.48 16.27 -9.25
N GLU A 175 2.43 17.00 -9.65
CA GLU A 175 2.48 18.41 -10.02
C GLU A 175 3.08 19.27 -8.89
N ARG A 176 2.59 19.11 -7.65
CA ARG A 176 3.12 19.84 -6.49
C ARG A 176 4.61 19.59 -6.27
N LEU A 177 5.07 18.34 -6.44
CA LEU A 177 6.48 18.01 -6.31
C LEU A 177 7.34 18.70 -7.36
N PHE A 178 6.86 18.76 -8.62
CA PHE A 178 7.56 19.46 -9.70
C PHE A 178 7.57 20.99 -9.49
N GLU A 179 6.52 21.57 -8.92
CA GLU A 179 6.47 22.99 -8.57
C GLU A 179 7.43 23.35 -7.42
N GLU A 180 7.52 22.49 -6.39
CA GLU A 180 8.43 22.68 -5.26
C GLU A 180 9.91 22.52 -5.67
N SER A 181 10.21 21.58 -6.57
CA SER A 181 11.55 21.38 -7.12
C SER A 181 11.91 22.35 -8.27
N GLY A 182 10.92 23.03 -8.83
CA GLY A 182 11.05 24.03 -9.90
C GLY A 182 11.13 25.48 -9.45
N SER A 183 11.10 25.80 -8.15
CA SER A 183 11.27 27.16 -7.65
C SER A 183 12.75 27.57 -7.63
N PRO A 184 13.25 28.44 -8.54
CA PRO A 184 14.49 29.13 -8.27
C PRO A 184 14.19 30.13 -7.17
N HIS A 185 14.98 30.10 -6.09
CA HIS A 185 15.11 31.27 -5.22
C HIS A 185 15.56 32.46 -6.06
N SER A 186 14.57 33.18 -6.58
CA SER A 186 14.69 34.49 -7.17
C SER A 186 14.79 35.46 -5.99
N GLY A 187 15.97 35.59 -5.41
CA GLY A 187 16.18 36.56 -4.35
C GLY A 187 17.45 36.38 -3.54
N GLN A 188 18.59 36.81 -4.07
CA GLN A 188 19.25 38.08 -3.70
C GLN A 188 20.51 38.29 -4.54
#